data_AF-A0A967GAR1-F1
#
_entry.id   AF-A0A967GAR1-F1
#
_cell.length_a   1.000
_cell.length_b   1.000
_cell.length_c   1.000
_cell.angle_alpha   90.00
_cell.angle_beta   90.00
_cell.angle_gamma   90.00
#
_symmetry.space_group_name_H-M   'P 1'
#
loop_
_entity.id
_entity.type
_entity.pdbx_description
1 polymer ?
#
loop_
_entity_poly.entity_id
_entity_poly.type
_entity_poly.pdbx_seq_one_letter_code
_entity_poly.pdbx_strand_id
1 'polypeptide(L)'
;RGLNDTPKIAALMLSAPLWAPTSSYFLLAAAMALGGLAAAARVARTMSHRVTRIEPVPGLTANLAAGLLVGVASRWGLPVSTTHVTMGGIFGVGVRRRAQTH
;
A
#
# COMPACT_ATOMS: atom_id res chain seq x y z
N ARG A 1 3.34 0.46 -1.67
CA ARG A 1 2.44 1.39 -2.39
C ARG A 1 3.27 2.43 -3.13
N GLY A 2 4.01 3.29 -2.43
CA GLY A 2 4.98 4.22 -3.07
C GLY A 2 5.87 3.59 -4.15
N LEU A 3 6.58 2.48 -3.87
CA LEU A 3 7.43 1.81 -4.88
C LEU A 3 6.71 1.36 -6.17
N ASN A 4 5.41 1.09 -6.12
CA ASN A 4 4.59 0.67 -7.26
C ASN A 4 3.86 1.83 -7.94
N ASP A 5 3.57 2.89 -7.17
CA ASP A 5 2.74 4.03 -7.60
C ASP A 5 3.60 5.24 -7.99
N THR A 6 4.81 5.38 -7.44
CA THR A 6 5.80 6.43 -7.75
C THR A 6 6.25 6.39 -9.22
N PRO A 7 6.56 5.23 -9.84
CA PRO A 7 6.90 5.19 -11.27
C PRO A 7 5.74 5.64 -12.16
N LYS A 8 4.48 5.32 -11.79
CA LYS A 8 3.29 5.71 -12.54
C LYS A 8 3.03 7.22 -12.47
N ILE A 9 3.17 7.81 -11.29
CA ILE A 9 2.99 9.25 -11.10
C ILE A 9 4.16 10.04 -11.69
N ALA A 10 5.39 9.52 -11.55
CA ALA A 10 6.57 10.10 -12.20
C ALA A 10 6.47 10.03 -13.73
N ALA A 11 5.95 8.95 -14.30
CA ALA A 11 5.71 8.85 -15.75
C ALA A 11 4.69 9.91 -16.24
N LEU A 12 3.65 10.19 -15.44
CA LEU A 12 2.68 11.26 -15.72
C LEU A 12 3.32 12.66 -15.63
N MET A 13 4.27 12.84 -14.70
CA MET A 13 5.02 14.10 -14.56
C MET A 13 6.03 14.30 -15.69
N LEU A 14 6.59 13.21 -16.25
CA LEU A 14 7.43 13.27 -17.44
C LEU A 14 6.63 13.56 -18.73
N SER A 15 5.35 13.14 -18.79
CA SER A 15 4.49 13.42 -19.94
C SER A 15 3.84 14.81 -19.92
N ALA A 16 3.85 15.50 -18.78
CA ALA A 16 3.49 16.92 -18.67
C ALA A 16 4.72 17.79 -18.97
N PRO A 17 4.67 18.75 -19.91
CA PRO A 17 5.86 19.43 -20.45
C PRO A 17 6.42 20.53 -19.55
N LEU A 18 6.46 20.37 -18.23
CA LEU A 18 6.96 21.38 -17.30
C LEU A 18 7.79 20.74 -16.18
N TRP A 19 9.07 20.54 -16.49
CA TRP A 19 10.21 20.48 -15.56
C TRP A 19 10.24 19.32 -14.54
N ALA A 20 11.13 18.36 -14.78
CA ALA A 20 11.54 17.42 -13.73
C ALA A 20 13.07 17.40 -13.55
N PRO A 21 13.64 18.38 -12.82
CA PRO A 21 14.92 18.16 -12.16
C PRO A 21 14.77 17.04 -11.11
N THR A 22 15.88 16.39 -10.73
CA THR A 22 15.95 15.29 -9.76
C THR A 22 15.20 15.59 -8.43
N SER A 23 15.03 16.87 -8.09
CA SER A 23 14.26 17.39 -6.95
C SER A 23 12.76 17.05 -6.98
N SER A 24 12.15 16.85 -8.16
CA SER A 24 10.72 16.54 -8.28
C SER A 24 10.35 15.17 -7.70
N TYR A 25 11.27 14.20 -7.71
CA TYR A 25 11.06 12.89 -7.09
C TYR A 25 10.98 12.98 -5.56
N PHE A 26 11.77 13.86 -4.94
CA PHE A 26 11.71 14.08 -3.49
C PHE A 26 10.40 14.72 -3.06
N LEU A 27 9.93 15.73 -3.80
CA LEU A 27 8.63 16.37 -3.57
C LEU A 27 7.47 15.37 -3.72
N LEU A 28 7.51 14.53 -4.76
CA LEU A 28 6.53 13.48 -4.96
C LEU A 28 6.54 12.45 -3.82
N ALA A 29 7.73 12.01 -3.39
CA ALA A 29 7.87 11.09 -2.27
C ALA A 29 7.34 11.70 -0.96
N ALA A 30 7.64 12.96 -0.69
CA ALA A 30 7.16 13.69 0.48
C ALA A 30 5.63 13.86 0.45
N ALA A 31 5.05 14.24 -0.70
CA ALA A 31 3.60 14.38 -0.88
C ALA A 31 2.89 13.03 -0.69
N MET A 32 3.44 11.94 -1.23
CA MET A 32 2.94 10.57 -1.04
C MET A 32 3.00 10.15 0.43
N ALA A 33 4.10 10.44 1.13
CA ALA A 33 4.27 10.10 2.54
C ALA A 33 3.27 10.87 3.42
N LEU A 34 3.17 12.19 3.23
CA LEU A 34 2.27 13.05 3.99
C LEU A 34 0.81 12.72 3.72
N GLY A 35 0.41 12.58 2.45
CA GLY A 35 -0.94 12.19 2.07
C GLY A 35 -1.31 10.78 2.58
N GLY A 36 -0.34 9.85 2.52
CA GLY A 36 -0.48 8.50 3.05
C GLY A 36 -0.72 8.50 4.56
N LEU A 37 0.06 9.25 5.33
CA LEU A 37 -0.10 9.36 6.79
C LEU A 37 -1.43 10.02 7.17
N ALA A 38 -1.79 11.11 6.49
CA ALA A 38 -3.06 11.81 6.74
C ALA A 38 -4.29 10.91 6.46
N ALA A 39 -4.22 10.06 5.43
CA ALA A 39 -5.31 9.16 5.07
C ALA A 39 -5.30 7.82 5.85
N ALA A 40 -4.15 7.42 6.42
CA ALA A 40 -3.96 6.10 7.03
C ALA A 40 -4.99 5.78 8.11
N ALA A 41 -5.24 6.71 9.04
CA ALA A 41 -6.20 6.50 10.13
C ALA A 41 -7.65 6.39 9.65
N ARG A 42 -8.00 7.03 8.53
CA ARG A 42 -9.34 6.97 7.95
C ARG A 42 -9.56 5.63 7.24
N VAL A 43 -8.58 5.22 6.43
CA VAL A 43 -8.59 3.92 5.73
C VAL A 43 -8.60 2.77 6.72
N ALA A 44 -7.77 2.82 7.78
CA ALA A 44 -7.73 1.79 8.80
C ALA A 44 -9.10 1.60 9.48
N ARG A 45 -9.79 2.70 9.84
CA ARG A 45 -11.14 2.65 10.40
C ARG A 45 -12.17 2.07 9.43
N THR A 46 -12.09 2.42 8.14
CA THR A 46 -13.01 1.85 7.15
C THR A 46 -12.80 0.35 6.98
N MET A 47 -11.55 -0.11 6.95
CA MET A 47 -11.21 -1.53 6.78
C MET A 47 -11.58 -2.37 8.02
N SER A 48 -11.38 -1.83 9.23
CA SER A 48 -11.69 -2.55 10.47
C SER A 48 -13.20 -2.69 10.74
N HIS A 49 -14.02 -1.73 10.28
CA HIS A 49 -15.47 -1.79 10.47
C HIS A 49 -16.23 -2.52 9.37
N ARG A 50 -15.76 -2.49 8.11
CA ARG A 50 -16.53 -3.02 6.96
C ARG A 50 -16.06 -4.35 6.39
N VAL A 51 -14.82 -4.78 6.67
CA VAL A 51 -14.22 -5.94 5.98
C VAL A 51 -13.91 -7.07 6.96
N THR A 52 -13.14 -6.83 8.02
CA THR A 52 -12.82 -7.84 9.03
C THR A 52 -12.55 -7.18 10.39
N ARG A 53 -12.92 -7.83 11.52
CA ARG A 53 -12.44 -7.43 12.86
C ARG A 53 -10.95 -7.74 12.94
N ILE A 54 -10.12 -6.78 12.57
CA ILE A 54 -8.67 -6.88 12.62
C ILE A 54 -8.20 -6.47 14.01
N GLU A 55 -7.63 -7.40 14.77
CA GLU A 55 -6.84 -7.07 15.95
C GLU A 55 -5.51 -6.42 15.53
N PRO A 56 -4.94 -5.50 16.33
CA PRO A 56 -3.76 -4.71 15.93
C PRO A 56 -2.55 -5.55 15.51
N VAL A 57 -2.33 -6.67 16.21
CA VAL A 57 -1.15 -7.53 16.02
C VAL A 57 -1.21 -8.32 14.69
N PRO A 58 -2.29 -9.07 14.37
CA PRO A 58 -2.44 -9.70 13.05
C PRO A 58 -2.54 -8.71 11.88
N GLY A 59 -3.11 -7.52 12.12
CA GLY A 59 -3.21 -6.46 11.10
C GLY A 59 -1.86 -5.89 10.68
N LEU A 60 -0.91 -5.78 11.62
CA LEU A 60 0.45 -5.36 11.33
C LEU A 60 1.18 -6.41 10.48
N THR A 61 1.06 -7.69 10.82
CA THR A 61 1.69 -8.79 10.07
C THR A 61 1.13 -8.88 8.64
N ALA A 62 -0.18 -8.72 8.46
CA ALA A 62 -0.82 -8.66 7.15
C ALA A 62 -0.28 -7.50 6.28
N ASN A 63 -0.11 -6.31 6.88
CA ASN A 63 0.43 -5.15 6.18
C ASN A 63 1.91 -5.29 5.81
N LEU A 64 2.73 -5.88 6.69
CA LEU A 64 4.13 -6.16 6.40
C LEU A 64 4.28 -7.18 5.27
N ALA A 65 3.49 -8.26 5.29
CA ALA A 65 3.47 -9.25 4.21
C ALA A 65 3.03 -8.63 2.87
N ALA A 66 1.98 -7.81 2.89
CA ALA A 66 1.54 -7.07 1.70
C ALA A 66 2.61 -6.08 1.21
N GLY A 67 3.32 -5.41 2.12
CA GLY A 67 4.43 -4.52 1.79
C GLY A 67 5.60 -5.25 1.12
N LEU A 68 5.96 -6.43 1.64
CA LEU A 68 6.99 -7.31 1.07
C LEU A 68 6.61 -7.79 -0.33
N LEU A 69 5.39 -8.31 -0.52
CA LEU A 69 4.88 -8.75 -1.82
C LEU A 69 4.91 -7.63 -2.85
N VAL A 70 4.43 -6.43 -2.48
CA VAL A 70 4.49 -5.26 -3.36
C VAL A 70 5.93 -4.86 -3.63
N GLY A 71 6.83 -4.92 -2.65
CA GLY A 71 8.25 -4.61 -2.82
C GLY A 71 8.93 -5.53 -3.84
N VAL A 72 8.71 -6.83 -3.72
CA VAL A 72 9.24 -7.84 -4.66
C VAL A 72 8.67 -7.63 -6.07
N ALA A 73 7.35 -7.46 -6.19
CA ALA A 73 6.71 -7.20 -7.48
C ALA A 73 7.21 -5.90 -8.13
N SER A 74 7.40 -4.84 -7.33
CA SER A 74 7.94 -3.56 -7.79
C SER A 74 9.40 -3.72 -8.26
N ARG A 75 10.21 -4.56 -7.60
CA ARG A 75 11.60 -4.83 -8.00
C ARG A 75 11.70 -5.49 -9.38
N TRP A 76 10.67 -6.22 -9.78
CA TRP A 76 10.53 -6.85 -11.09
C TRP A 76 9.75 -5.98 -12.10
N GLY A 77 9.37 -4.76 -11.73
CA GLY A 77 8.65 -3.84 -12.61
C GLY A 77 7.22 -4.27 -12.93
N LEU A 78 6.68 -5.26 -12.22
CA LEU A 78 5.33 -5.77 -12.46
C LEU A 78 4.29 -4.82 -11.86
N PRO A 79 3.37 -4.26 -12.66
CA PRO A 79 2.32 -3.39 -12.14
C PRO A 79 1.30 -4.23 -11.36
N VAL A 80 1.40 -4.25 -10.04
CA VAL A 80 0.48 -4.99 -9.17
C VAL A 80 -0.55 -4.07 -8.52
N SER A 81 -1.78 -4.56 -8.36
CA SER A 81 -2.85 -3.85 -7.63
C SER A 81 -2.60 -3.96 -6.13
N THR A 82 -2.18 -2.86 -5.50
CA THR A 82 -1.89 -2.84 -4.06
C THR A 82 -3.13 -3.10 -3.21
N THR A 83 -4.33 -2.78 -3.71
CA THR A 83 -5.61 -3.11 -3.06
C THR A 83 -5.84 -4.62 -3.00
N HIS A 84 -5.63 -5.35 -4.11
CA HIS A 84 -5.78 -6.81 -4.13
C HIS A 84 -4.78 -7.49 -3.21
N VAL A 85 -3.53 -7.03 -3.20
CA VAL A 85 -2.50 -7.60 -2.32
C VAL A 85 -2.82 -7.33 -0.84
N THR A 86 -3.25 -6.11 -0.48
CA THR A 86 -3.64 -5.79 0.89
C THR A 86 -4.89 -6.55 1.33
N MET A 87 -5.93 -6.62 0.48
CA MET A 87 -7.15 -7.36 0.79
C MET A 87 -6.87 -8.86 0.95
N GLY A 88 -6.09 -9.46 0.04
CA GLY A 88 -5.68 -10.86 0.13
C GLY A 88 -4.91 -11.17 1.43
N GLY A 89 -4.01 -10.29 1.85
CA GLY A 89 -3.30 -10.42 3.13
C GLY A 89 -4.23 -10.35 4.35
N ILE A 90 -5.16 -9.39 4.36
CA ILE A 90 -6.17 -9.24 5.43
C ILE A 90 -7.09 -10.47 5.49
N PHE A 91 -7.60 -10.92 4.34
CA PHE A 91 -8.42 -12.12 4.25
C PHE A 91 -7.67 -13.37 4.71
N GLY A 92 -6.42 -13.55 4.28
CA GLY A 92 -5.59 -14.69 4.68
C GLY A 92 -5.37 -14.78 6.20
N VAL A 93 -5.09 -13.64 6.85
CA VAL A 93 -4.97 -13.57 8.31
C VAL A 93 -6.31 -13.82 9.00
N GLY A 94 -7.42 -13.29 8.46
CA GLY A 94 -8.77 -13.53 8.98
C GLY A 94 -9.19 -15.00 8.92
N VAL A 95 -8.88 -15.71 7.83
CA VAL A 95 -9.14 -17.15 7.68
C VAL A 95 -8.30 -17.98 8.65
N ARG A 96 -7.01 -17.65 8.81
CA ARG A 96 -6.11 -18.36 9.75
C ARG A 96 -6.58 -18.23 11.20
N ARG A 97 -7.10 -17.07 11.60
CA ARG A 97 -7.70 -16.88 12.95
C ARG A 97 -8.95 -17.76 13.12
N ARG A 98 -9.84 -17.78 12.13
CA ARG A 98 -11.05 -18.64 12.16
C ARG A 98 -10.71 -20.13 12.28
N ALA A 99 -9.64 -20.56 11.62
CA ALA A 99 -9.15 -21.94 11.68
C ALA A 99 -8.45 -22.31 13.00
N GLN A 100 -8.01 -21.34 13.82
CA GLN A 100 -7.39 -21.56 15.13
C GLN A 100 -8.39 -21.48 16.29
N THR A 101 -9.61 -21.00 16.04
CA THR A 101 -10.68 -20.89 17.07
C THR A 101 -11.63 -22.09 17.04
N HIS A 102 -11.31 -23.10 16.23
CA HIS A 102 -11.93 -24.42 16.18
C HIS A 102 -10.83 -25.46 16.42
#